data_AF-A0A5C9EX29-F1
#
_entry.id   AF-A0A5C9EX29-F1
#
_cell.length_a   1.000
_cell.length_b   1.000
_cell.length_c   1.000
_cell.angle_alpha   90.00
_cell.angle_beta   90.00
_cell.angle_gamma   90.00
#
_symmetry.space_group_name_H-M   'P 1'
#
loop_
_entity.id
_entity.type
_entity.pdbx_description
1 polymer ?
#
loop_
_entity_poly.entity_id
_entity_poly.type
_entity_poly.pdbx_seq_one_letter_code
_entity_poly.pdbx_strand_id
1 'polypeptide(L)'
;MKMIDVNGQSCSVSVKPSDYPIKGENSRSIFQKEIGEKLQERYPHDIILEEFNIPNSRLYIDFFLPNRKLVIEVDGSQHDKYSGYFHGNKLTSRKFARQIDNDYIKEQWTQINQFKMIRIRPDKPILDF
;
A
#
# COMPACT_ATOMS: atom_id res chain seq x y z
N MET A 1 10.76 -11.40 -9.74
CA MET A 1 11.29 -10.04 -9.95
C MET A 1 12.42 -9.81 -8.95
N LYS A 2 13.57 -9.26 -9.39
CA LYS A 2 14.62 -8.85 -8.46
C LYS A 2 14.27 -7.49 -7.86
N MET A 3 14.44 -7.34 -6.56
CA MET A 3 14.23 -6.10 -5.81
C MET A 3 15.12 -6.09 -4.57
N ILE A 4 15.26 -4.93 -3.93
CA ILE A 4 15.97 -4.73 -2.68
C ILE A 4 14.94 -4.79 -1.54
N ASP A 5 15.24 -5.55 -0.49
CA ASP A 5 14.41 -5.64 0.71
C ASP A 5 14.58 -4.43 1.64
N VAL A 6 13.85 -4.41 2.76
CA VAL A 6 13.96 -3.32 3.76
C VAL A 6 15.32 -3.27 4.47
N ASN A 7 16.15 -4.31 4.36
CA ASN A 7 17.48 -4.39 4.96
C ASN A 7 18.60 -4.07 3.95
N GLY A 8 18.26 -3.67 2.72
CA GLY A 8 19.23 -3.36 1.67
C GLY A 8 19.77 -4.59 0.91
N GLN A 9 19.18 -5.77 1.09
CA GLN A 9 19.63 -7.00 0.43
C GLN A 9 18.85 -7.26 -0.86
N SER A 10 19.55 -7.70 -1.90
CA SER A 10 18.90 -8.11 -3.14
C SER A 10 18.19 -9.46 -2.96
N CYS A 11 16.91 -9.50 -3.33
CA CYS A 11 16.08 -10.70 -3.26
C CYS A 11 15.32 -10.92 -4.57
N SER A 12 14.96 -12.17 -4.85
CA SER A 12 14.10 -12.54 -5.98
C SER A 12 12.73 -12.95 -5.46
N VAL A 13 11.71 -12.19 -5.85
CA VAL A 13 10.35 -12.31 -5.30
C VAL A 13 9.38 -12.76 -6.40
N SER A 14 8.44 -13.63 -6.05
CA SER A 14 7.35 -14.02 -6.96
C SER A 14 6.39 -12.84 -7.12
N VAL A 15 6.02 -12.52 -8.37
CA VAL A 15 5.08 -11.44 -8.71
C VAL A 15 3.89 -12.00 -9.50
N LYS A 16 3.43 -13.19 -9.10
CA LYS A 16 2.31 -13.87 -9.76
C LYS A 16 0.99 -13.36 -9.19
N PRO A 17 -0.03 -13.11 -10.02
CA PRO A 17 -1.38 -12.79 -9.54
C PRO A 17 -1.98 -13.87 -8.63
N SER A 18 -1.57 -15.14 -8.77
CA SER A 18 -2.02 -16.22 -7.88
C SER A 18 -1.58 -16.04 -6.43
N ASP A 19 -0.44 -15.40 -6.22
CA ASP A 19 0.15 -15.22 -4.88
C ASP A 19 -0.43 -13.96 -4.20
N TYR A 20 -0.87 -12.98 -5.00
CA TYR A 20 -1.43 -11.70 -4.56
C TYR A 20 -2.67 -11.32 -5.41
N PRO A 21 -3.75 -12.11 -5.33
CA PRO A 21 -4.92 -11.89 -6.16
C PRO A 21 -5.67 -10.63 -5.74
N ILE A 22 -6.27 -9.93 -6.71
CA ILE A 22 -7.26 -8.90 -6.39
C ILE A 22 -8.44 -9.55 -5.70
N LYS A 23 -8.77 -9.04 -4.52
CA LYS A 23 -9.78 -9.61 -3.63
C LYS A 23 -11.19 -9.37 -4.12
N GLY A 24 -11.42 -8.27 -4.85
CA GLY A 24 -12.75 -7.89 -5.34
C GLY A 24 -13.77 -7.85 -4.19
N GLU A 25 -14.79 -8.70 -4.25
CA GLU A 25 -15.82 -8.82 -3.20
C GLU A 25 -15.28 -9.26 -1.83
N ASN A 26 -14.12 -9.93 -1.78
CA ASN A 26 -13.48 -10.33 -0.53
C ASN A 26 -12.68 -9.19 0.13
N SER A 27 -12.62 -8.01 -0.48
CA SER A 27 -11.93 -6.86 0.10
C SER A 27 -12.68 -6.36 1.33
N ARG A 28 -11.94 -6.06 2.41
CA ARG A 28 -12.52 -5.59 3.67
C ARG A 28 -12.90 -4.11 3.63
N SER A 29 -12.40 -3.38 2.63
CA SER A 29 -12.62 -1.95 2.45
C SER A 29 -13.32 -1.73 1.11
N ILE A 30 -14.52 -1.14 1.16
CA ILE A 30 -15.27 -0.76 -0.05
C ILE A 30 -14.43 0.18 -0.92
N PHE A 31 -13.69 1.10 -0.30
CA PHE A 31 -12.84 2.04 -1.01
C PHE A 31 -11.65 1.35 -1.68
N GLN A 32 -10.99 0.41 -0.99
CA GLN A 32 -9.91 -0.37 -1.58
C GLN A 32 -10.40 -1.22 -2.75
N LYS A 33 -11.59 -1.82 -2.62
CA LYS A 33 -12.27 -2.53 -3.72
C LYS A 33 -12.46 -1.63 -4.93
N GLU A 34 -13.02 -0.43 -4.75
CA GLU A 34 -13.24 0.52 -5.83
C GLU A 34 -11.94 0.92 -6.54
N ILE A 35 -10.86 1.13 -5.79
CA ILE A 35 -9.53 1.40 -6.37
C ILE A 35 -9.03 0.19 -7.16
N GLY A 36 -9.18 -1.02 -6.63
CA GLY A 36 -8.82 -2.25 -7.33
C GLY A 36 -9.55 -2.40 -8.66
N GLU A 37 -10.86 -2.17 -8.68
CA GLU A 37 -11.69 -2.21 -9.89
C GLU A 37 -11.25 -1.14 -10.91
N LYS A 38 -11.02 0.10 -10.48
CA LYS A 38 -10.50 1.18 -11.34
C LYS A 38 -9.12 0.85 -11.92
N LEU A 39 -8.25 0.20 -11.15
CA LEU A 39 -6.94 -0.23 -11.64
C LEU A 39 -7.06 -1.31 -12.71
N GLN A 40 -7.96 -2.28 -12.53
CA GLN A 40 -8.23 -3.30 -13.54
C GLN A 40 -8.81 -2.71 -14.82
N GLU A 41 -9.75 -1.76 -14.71
CA GLU A 41 -10.32 -1.05 -15.87
C GLU A 41 -9.26 -0.23 -16.62
N ARG A 42 -8.38 0.46 -15.88
CA ARG A 42 -7.35 1.33 -16.46
C ARG A 42 -6.19 0.54 -17.06
N TYR A 43 -5.83 -0.58 -16.45
CA TYR A 43 -4.66 -1.37 -16.78
C TYR A 43 -5.00 -2.86 -16.99
N PRO A 44 -5.87 -3.20 -17.97
CA PRO A 44 -6.44 -4.54 -18.13
C PRO A 44 -5.42 -5.62 -18.50
N HIS A 45 -4.23 -5.23 -18.96
CA HIS A 45 -3.15 -6.15 -19.36
C HIS A 45 -1.98 -6.15 -18.36
N ASP A 46 -2.06 -5.35 -17.31
CA ASP A 46 -1.02 -5.28 -16.30
C ASP A 46 -1.25 -6.30 -15.20
N ILE A 47 -0.15 -6.75 -14.61
CA ILE A 47 -0.19 -7.50 -13.37
C ILE A 47 -0.46 -6.49 -12.24
N ILE A 48 -1.57 -6.67 -11.54
CA ILE A 48 -1.94 -5.91 -10.35
C ILE A 48 -1.95 -6.89 -9.18
N LEU A 49 -1.13 -6.62 -8.16
CA LEU A 49 -0.97 -7.45 -6.98
C LEU A 49 -1.58 -6.72 -5.79
N GLU A 50 -2.60 -7.28 -5.15
CA GLU A 50 -3.22 -6.70 -3.94
C GLU A 50 -2.59 -7.29 -2.67
N GLU A 51 -2.40 -6.46 -1.64
CA GLU A 51 -1.71 -6.82 -0.38
C GLU A 51 -0.33 -7.46 -0.64
N PHE A 52 0.50 -6.77 -1.42
CA PHE A 52 1.84 -7.25 -1.72
C PHE A 52 2.74 -7.15 -0.47
N ASN A 53 3.27 -8.29 -0.02
CA ASN A 53 4.18 -8.32 1.12
C ASN A 53 5.55 -7.76 0.73
N ILE A 54 6.03 -6.78 1.50
CA ILE A 54 7.40 -6.27 1.33
C ILE A 54 8.38 -7.36 1.78
N PRO A 55 9.35 -7.76 0.93
CA PRO A 55 10.29 -8.83 1.26
C PRO A 55 11.01 -8.60 2.58
N ASN A 56 11.16 -9.68 3.35
CA ASN A 56 11.80 -9.67 4.67
C ASN A 56 11.19 -8.66 5.66
N SER A 57 9.91 -8.34 5.48
CA SER A 57 9.14 -7.45 6.34
C SER A 57 7.74 -8.01 6.61
N ARG A 58 7.11 -7.54 7.69
CA ARG A 58 5.69 -7.82 7.99
C ARG A 58 4.75 -6.76 7.40
N LEU A 59 5.29 -5.84 6.60
CA LEU A 59 4.54 -4.77 5.96
C LEU A 59 3.98 -5.23 4.63
N TYR A 60 2.83 -4.67 4.29
CA TYR A 60 2.10 -4.95 3.06
C TYR A 60 1.83 -3.62 2.37
N ILE A 61 1.93 -3.65 1.05
CA ILE A 61 1.52 -2.58 0.15
C ILE A 61 0.13 -2.93 -0.38
N ASP A 62 -0.77 -1.95 -0.46
CA ASP A 62 -2.15 -2.21 -0.87
C ASP A 62 -2.24 -2.69 -2.33
N PHE A 63 -1.59 -2.00 -3.26
CA PHE A 63 -1.46 -2.46 -4.64
C PHE A 63 -0.05 -2.26 -5.20
N PHE A 64 0.46 -3.26 -5.91
CA PHE A 64 1.71 -3.19 -6.64
C PHE A 64 1.51 -3.61 -8.10
N LEU A 65 1.96 -2.76 -9.03
CA LEU A 65 1.99 -3.01 -10.47
C LEU A 65 3.46 -3.15 -10.92
N PRO A 66 4.01 -4.38 -10.96
CA PRO A 66 5.43 -4.62 -11.22
C PRO A 66 5.89 -4.06 -12.58
N ASN A 67 5.08 -4.21 -13.62
CA ASN A 67 5.40 -3.80 -14.98
C ASN A 67 5.54 -2.28 -15.11
N ARG A 68 4.85 -1.52 -14.25
CA ARG A 68 4.88 -0.06 -14.22
C ARG A 68 5.82 0.50 -13.17
N LYS A 69 6.42 -0.35 -12.33
CA LYS A 69 7.14 0.08 -11.13
C LYS A 69 6.28 1.03 -10.28
N LEU A 70 4.99 0.71 -10.15
CA LEU A 70 4.00 1.57 -9.49
C LEU A 70 3.46 0.88 -8.25
N VAL A 71 3.46 1.61 -7.14
CA VAL A 71 2.91 1.23 -5.85
C VAL A 71 1.79 2.20 -5.50
N ILE A 72 0.66 1.67 -5.04
CA ILE A 72 -0.48 2.46 -4.61
C ILE A 72 -0.84 2.05 -3.18
N GLU A 73 -0.96 3.05 -2.32
CA GLU A 73 -1.47 2.94 -0.95
C GLU A 73 -2.82 3.65 -0.86
N VAL A 74 -3.78 3.00 -0.21
CA VAL A 74 -5.15 3.49 -0.01
C VAL A 74 -5.31 3.84 1.46
N ASP A 75 -5.06 5.11 1.79
CA ASP A 75 -5.19 5.60 3.16
C ASP A 75 -6.68 5.77 3.50
N GLY A 76 -7.14 5.15 4.58
CA GLY A 76 -8.49 5.36 5.10
C GLY A 76 -8.68 6.77 5.68
N SER A 77 -9.91 7.31 5.60
CA SER A 77 -10.32 8.60 6.17
C SER A 77 -10.15 8.72 7.70
N GLN A 78 -9.76 7.65 8.38
CA GLN A 78 -9.52 7.62 9.82
C GLN A 78 -8.11 8.05 10.26
N HIS A 79 -7.21 8.42 9.33
CA HIS A 79 -5.88 8.90 9.72
C HIS A 79 -5.83 10.36 10.22
N ASP A 80 -6.86 11.19 9.96
CA ASP A 80 -6.77 12.64 10.22
C ASP A 80 -7.66 13.18 11.36
N LYS A 81 -8.46 12.34 12.04
CA LYS A 81 -9.22 12.81 13.22
C LYS A 81 -8.58 12.38 14.53
N TYR A 82 -7.50 13.07 14.89
CA TYR A 82 -7.27 13.45 16.29
C TYR A 82 -8.41 14.39 16.71
N SER A 83 -9.61 13.85 16.92
CA SER A 83 -10.68 14.61 17.57
C SER A 83 -10.23 14.83 19.01
N GLY A 84 -9.97 16.09 19.39
CA GLY A 84 -9.45 16.53 20.69
C GLY A 84 -10.34 16.25 21.91
N TYR A 85 -11.02 15.11 21.95
CA TYR A 85 -11.94 14.69 23.01
C TYR A 85 -11.51 13.42 23.76
N PHE A 86 -10.36 12.82 23.45
CA PHE A 86 -9.88 11.66 24.22
C PHE A 86 -8.91 12.09 25.33
N HIS A 87 -9.48 12.29 26.53
CA HIS A 87 -8.74 12.14 27.77
C HIS A 87 -8.16 10.72 27.84
N GLY A 88 -6.83 10.61 27.73
CA GLY A 88 -6.05 9.43 28.11
C GLY A 88 -5.97 8.31 27.06
N ASN A 89 -4.76 8.10 26.49
CA ASN A 89 -4.09 6.80 26.47
C ASN A 89 -2.78 6.85 25.65
N LYS A 90 -1.64 6.57 26.32
CA LYS A 90 -0.31 6.39 25.69
C LYS A 90 -0.32 5.34 24.55
N LEU A 91 -1.31 4.43 24.54
CA LEU A 91 -1.50 3.43 23.48
C LEU A 91 -1.91 4.04 22.13
N THR A 92 -2.66 5.15 22.11
CA THR A 92 -3.08 5.83 20.88
C THR A 92 -1.87 6.49 20.21
N SER A 93 -1.00 7.12 20.98
CA SER A 93 0.26 7.70 20.49
C SER A 93 1.22 6.65 19.92
N ARG A 94 1.29 5.46 20.52
CA ARG A 94 2.13 4.36 20.01
C ARG A 94 1.61 3.76 18.71
N LYS A 95 0.30 3.63 18.55
CA LYS A 95 -0.31 3.17 17.28
C LYS A 95 -0.05 4.17 16.16
N PHE A 96 -0.20 5.46 16.47
CA PHE A 96 0.08 6.54 15.53
C PHE A 96 1.57 6.60 15.14
N ALA A 97 2.48 6.54 16.12
CA ALA A 97 3.92 6.47 15.86
C ALA A 97 4.29 5.26 14.98
N ARG A 98 3.72 4.08 15.27
CA ARG A 98 3.93 2.88 14.46
C ARG A 98 3.42 3.04 13.02
N GLN A 99 2.30 3.75 12.82
CA GLN A 99 1.81 4.03 11.47
C GLN A 99 2.80 4.92 10.72
N ILE A 100 3.32 5.98 11.35
CA ILE A 100 4.36 6.84 10.77
C ILE A 100 5.61 6.02 10.42
N ASP A 101 6.07 5.15 11.30
CA ASP A 101 7.25 4.32 11.07
C ASP A 101 7.04 3.34 9.90
N ASN A 102 5.87 2.69 9.84
CA ASN A 102 5.53 1.79 8.75
C ASN A 102 5.48 2.53 7.42
N ASP A 103 4.86 3.70 7.39
CA ASP A 103 4.74 4.57 6.22
C ASP A 103 6.12 5.00 5.72
N TYR A 104 7.02 5.38 6.63
CA TYR A 104 8.39 5.70 6.31
C TYR A 104 9.12 4.50 5.69
N ILE A 105 9.00 3.31 6.27
CA ILE A 105 9.64 2.09 5.74
C ILE A 105 9.11 1.77 4.33
N LYS A 106 7.81 1.91 4.10
CA LYS A 106 7.20 1.72 2.77
C LYS A 106 7.79 2.70 1.75
N GLU A 107 7.86 3.98 2.09
CA GLU A 107 8.46 5.01 1.23
C GLU A 107 9.92 4.70 0.92
N GLN A 108 10.74 4.39 1.92
CA GLN A 108 12.15 4.02 1.73
C GLN A 108 12.29 2.81 0.80
N TRP A 109 11.48 1.78 1.00
CA TRP A 109 11.49 0.59 0.14
C TRP A 109 11.16 0.93 -1.33
N THR A 110 10.15 1.78 -1.56
CA THR A 110 9.81 2.22 -2.93
C THR A 110 10.93 3.05 -3.56
N GLN A 111 11.55 3.97 -2.80
CA GLN A 111 12.65 4.82 -3.28
C GLN A 111 13.87 3.99 -3.70
N ILE A 112 14.30 3.07 -2.85
CA ILE A 112 15.47 2.20 -3.11
C ILE A 112 15.25 1.34 -4.37
N ASN A 113 14.01 0.90 -4.61
CA ASN A 113 13.65 0.11 -5.77
C ASN A 113 13.25 0.93 -7.01
N GLN A 114 13.28 2.27 -6.90
CA GLN A 114 12.83 3.20 -7.95
C GLN A 114 11.39 2.93 -8.40
N PHE A 115 10.52 2.62 -7.45
CA PHE A 115 9.08 2.51 -7.65
C PHE A 115 8.42 3.86 -7.39
N LYS A 116 7.50 4.25 -8.28
CA LYS A 116 6.62 5.40 -8.05
C LYS A 116 5.58 4.99 -7.00
N MET A 117 5.48 5.74 -5.91
CA MET A 117 4.45 5.55 -4.88
C MET A 117 3.37 6.62 -5.02
N ILE A 118 2.11 6.21 -5.09
CA ILE A 118 0.94 7.10 -5.08
C ILE A 118 0.12 6.76 -3.83
N ARG A 119 -0.26 7.78 -3.07
CA ARG A 119 -1.19 7.64 -1.94
C ARG A 119 -2.55 8.20 -2.34
N ILE A 120 -3.59 7.41 -2.18
CA ILE A 120 -4.97 7.79 -2.48
C ILE A 120 -5.70 7.95 -1.15
N ARG A 121 -6.38 9.09 -0.99
CA ARG A 121 -7.24 9.35 0.15
C ARG A 121 -8.67 9.62 -0.32
N PRO A 122 -9.70 9.17 0.40
CA PRO A 122 -11.10 9.35 0.01
C PRO A 122 -11.55 10.82 0.03
N ASP A 123 -10.87 11.70 0.76
CA ASP A 123 -11.16 13.14 0.84
C ASP A 123 -10.56 13.95 -0.31
N LYS A 124 -9.66 13.35 -1.11
CA LYS A 124 -9.07 13.98 -2.28
C LYS A 124 -9.68 13.40 -3.56
N PRO A 125 -9.97 14.25 -4.55
CA PRO A 125 -10.36 13.74 -5.86
C PRO A 125 -9.24 12.83 -6.37
N ILE A 126 -9.64 11.65 -6.88
CA ILE A 126 -8.73 10.71 -7.55
C ILE A 126 -8.32 11.37 -8.87
N LEU A 127 -7.33 12.25 -8.80
CA LEU A 127 -6.72 12.92 -9.94
C LEU A 127 -5.61 12.01 -10.46
N ASP A 128 -5.99 11.09 -11.33
CA ASP A 128 -5.15 10.32 -12.27
C ASP A 128 -3.98 9.50 -11.67
N PHE A 129 -3.94 8.21 -12.06
CA PHE A 129 -2.79 7.30 -11.84
C PHE A 129 -1.87 7.26 -13.06
#